data_AF-A0A659UHW9-F1
#
_entry.id   AF-A0A659UHW9-F1
#
_cell.length_a   1.000
_cell.length_b   1.000
_cell.length_c   1.000
_cell.angle_alpha   90.00
_cell.angle_beta   90.00
_cell.angle_gamma   90.00
#
_symmetry.space_group_name_H-M   'P 1'
#
loop_
_entity.id
_entity.type
_entity.pdbx_description
1 polymer ?
#
loop_
_entity_poly.entity_id
_entity_poly.type
_entity_poly.pdbx_seq_one_letter_code
_entity_poly.pdbx_strand_id
1 'polypeptide(L)'
;DGVTTNPSLILKSGGKIAEVTKQICDIVEGPVSAEVVAIEYKQMMAEAEVLAKIAPNVCIKVPLTLDGLKACKTIRTEMNRMVNVTLCFSANQALLAAKAGASF
;
A
#
# COMPACT_ATOMS: atom_id res chain seq x y z
N ASP A 1 -15.53 -3.74 5.30
CA ASP A 1 -14.37 -3.39 6.15
C ASP A 1 -13.13 -4.17 5.75
N GLY A 2 -11.94 -3.78 6.22
CA GLY A 2 -10.65 -4.34 5.78
C GLY A 2 -9.58 -4.36 6.87
N VAL A 3 -8.34 -4.72 6.53
CA VAL A 3 -7.21 -4.82 7.47
C VAL A 3 -6.03 -3.97 7.00
N THR A 4 -5.37 -3.27 7.91
CA THR A 4 -4.11 -2.58 7.62
C THR A 4 -2.94 -3.28 8.29
N THR A 5 -1.89 -3.56 7.52
CA THR A 5 -0.63 -4.12 8.04
C THR A 5 0.50 -3.09 7.97
N ASN A 6 1.63 -3.44 8.57
CA ASN A 6 2.93 -2.81 8.33
C ASN A 6 4.03 -3.89 8.54
N PRO A 7 5.25 -3.69 8.04
CA PRO A 7 6.31 -4.70 8.12
C PRO A 7 6.64 -5.12 9.56
N SER A 8 6.56 -4.19 10.52
CA SER A 8 6.88 -4.48 11.92
C SER A 8 5.89 -5.45 12.57
N LEU A 9 4.60 -5.35 12.24
CA LEU A 9 3.57 -6.26 12.76
C LEU A 9 3.77 -7.68 12.23
N ILE A 10 4.09 -7.82 10.94
CA ILE A 10 4.31 -9.13 10.30
C ILE A 10 5.60 -9.77 10.83
N LEU A 11 6.67 -8.99 11.00
CA LEU A 11 7.92 -9.52 11.58
C LEU A 11 7.72 -10.01 13.02
N LYS A 12 6.91 -9.31 13.82
CA LYS A 12 6.58 -9.75 15.19
C LYS A 12 5.77 -11.05 15.23
N SER A 13 5.02 -11.37 14.17
CA SER A 13 4.33 -12.66 14.07
C SER A 13 5.24 -13.80 13.61
N GLY A 14 6.52 -13.52 13.29
CA GLY A 14 7.50 -14.51 12.83
C GLY A 14 7.28 -15.00 11.39
N GLY A 15 6.37 -14.37 10.64
CA GLY A 15 6.00 -14.79 9.29
C GLY A 15 6.66 -13.97 8.19
N LYS A 16 6.68 -14.50 6.97
CA LYS A 16 7.12 -13.74 5.78
C LYS A 16 6.00 -12.81 5.32
N ILE A 17 6.36 -11.61 4.85
CA ILE A 17 5.40 -10.58 4.41
C ILE A 17 4.39 -11.13 3.40
N ALA A 18 4.87 -11.82 2.35
CA ALA A 18 3.98 -12.34 1.32
C ALA A 18 3.02 -13.41 1.83
N GLU A 19 3.51 -14.34 2.66
CA GLU A 19 2.72 -15.46 3.19
C GLU A 19 1.65 -14.96 4.17
N VAL A 20 2.03 -14.11 5.12
CA VAL A 20 1.09 -13.55 6.11
C VAL A 20 0.08 -12.63 5.44
N THR A 21 0.51 -11.78 4.50
CA THR A 21 -0.42 -10.92 3.75
C THR A 21 -1.43 -11.76 2.97
N LYS A 22 -0.98 -12.87 2.35
CA LYS A 22 -1.87 -13.79 1.63
C LYS A 22 -2.90 -14.41 2.56
N GLN A 23 -2.47 -14.92 3.72
CA GLN A 23 -3.39 -15.50 4.71
C GLN A 23 -4.44 -14.49 5.17
N ILE A 24 -4.06 -13.23 5.43
CA ILE A 24 -5.00 -12.17 5.81
C ILE A 24 -5.98 -11.90 4.66
N CYS A 25 -5.50 -11.84 3.42
CA CYS A 25 -6.34 -11.64 2.23
C CYS A 25 -7.34 -12.78 2.00
N ASP A 26 -6.99 -14.02 2.39
CA ASP A 26 -7.87 -15.18 2.27
C ASP A 26 -8.94 -15.22 3.39
N ILE A 27 -8.69 -14.54 4.51
CA ILE A 27 -9.64 -14.42 5.64
C ILE A 27 -10.58 -13.21 5.46
N VAL A 28 -10.10 -12.13 4.84
CA VAL A 28 -10.79 -10.84 4.76
C VAL A 28 -11.19 -10.55 3.32
N GLU A 29 -12.50 -10.45 3.05
CA GLU A 29 -13.00 -10.14 1.70
C GLU A 29 -12.67 -8.70 1.25
N GLY A 30 -12.55 -7.77 2.20
CA GLY A 30 -12.24 -6.36 1.94
C GLY A 30 -10.76 -6.06 1.69
N PRO A 31 -10.39 -4.77 1.56
CA PRO A 31 -9.03 -4.35 1.24
C PRO A 31 -8.04 -4.70 2.36
N VAL A 32 -6.89 -5.22 1.98
CA VAL A 32 -5.75 -5.46 2.88
C VAL A 32 -4.61 -4.53 2.51
N SER A 33 -4.33 -3.53 3.36
CA SER A 33 -3.21 -2.61 3.12
C SER A 33 -1.87 -3.28 3.44
N ALA A 34 -1.02 -3.41 2.43
CA ALA A 34 0.36 -3.90 2.54
C ALA A 34 1.34 -2.81 2.10
N GLU A 35 2.36 -2.55 2.91
CA GLU A 35 3.21 -1.36 2.81
C GLU A 35 4.52 -1.64 2.07
N VAL A 36 4.87 -0.74 1.16
CA VAL A 36 6.21 -0.67 0.55
C VAL A 36 7.20 -0.12 1.58
N VAL A 37 8.45 -0.57 1.52
CA VAL A 37 9.54 -0.13 2.42
C VAL A 37 10.45 0.86 1.72
N ALA A 38 10.53 0.78 0.39
CA ALA A 38 11.30 1.72 -0.42
C ALA A 38 10.87 3.18 -0.24
N ILE A 39 11.84 4.09 -0.37
CA ILE A 39 11.61 5.55 -0.27
C ILE A 39 11.72 6.27 -1.62
N GLU A 40 12.31 5.62 -2.62
CA GLU A 40 12.44 6.15 -3.98
C GLU A 40 11.38 5.56 -4.91
N TYR A 41 10.86 6.38 -5.82
CA TYR A 41 9.76 6.02 -6.72
C TYR A 41 9.97 4.69 -7.47
N LYS A 42 11.14 4.50 -8.08
CA LYS A 42 11.41 3.30 -8.90
C LYS A 42 11.35 2.01 -8.07
N GLN A 43 11.89 2.06 -6.85
CA GLN A 43 11.93 0.93 -5.94
C GLN A 43 10.54 0.68 -5.34
N MET A 44 9.79 1.73 -5.00
CA MET A 44 8.38 1.61 -4.57
C MET A 44 7.53 0.91 -5.62
N MET A 45 7.70 1.24 -6.91
CA MET A 45 6.95 0.60 -7.99
C MET A 45 7.30 -0.88 -8.12
N ALA A 46 8.59 -1.24 -8.00
CA ALA A 46 9.00 -2.65 -8.03
C ALA A 46 8.39 -3.45 -6.87
N GLU A 47 8.38 -2.88 -5.66
CA GLU A 47 7.74 -3.52 -4.50
C GLU A 47 6.21 -3.58 -4.66
N ALA A 48 5.58 -2.52 -5.17
CA ALA A 48 4.15 -2.46 -5.45
C ALA A 48 3.71 -3.57 -6.42
N GLU A 49 4.49 -3.83 -7.47
CA GLU A 49 4.22 -4.93 -8.42
C GLU A 49 4.28 -6.31 -7.74
N VAL A 50 5.22 -6.52 -6.82
CA VAL A 50 5.30 -7.76 -6.04
C VAL A 50 4.10 -7.91 -5.13
N LEU A 51 3.74 -6.86 -4.39
CA LEU A 51 2.59 -6.87 -3.48
C LEU A 51 1.26 -7.10 -4.22
N ALA A 52 1.08 -6.48 -5.39
CA ALA A 52 -0.13 -6.61 -6.20
C ALA A 52 -0.40 -8.05 -6.67
N LYS A 53 0.64 -8.89 -6.79
CA LYS A 53 0.55 -10.29 -7.21
C LYS A 53 0.09 -11.23 -6.09
N ILE A 54 0.10 -10.79 -4.83
CA ILE A 54 -0.26 -11.64 -3.68
C ILE A 54 -1.74 -12.02 -3.73
N ALA A 55 -2.63 -11.03 -3.85
CA ALA A 55 -4.08 -11.24 -3.90
C ALA A 55 -4.79 -10.05 -4.55
N PRO A 56 -5.99 -10.23 -5.15
CA PRO A 56 -6.72 -9.14 -5.81
C PRO A 56 -7.16 -8.02 -4.86
N ASN A 57 -7.42 -8.33 -3.59
CA ASN A 57 -7.84 -7.38 -2.56
C ASN A 57 -6.67 -6.66 -1.85
N VAL A 58 -5.42 -6.87 -2.28
CA VAL A 58 -4.29 -6.07 -1.77
C VAL A 58 -4.44 -4.60 -2.18
N CYS A 59 -4.42 -3.74 -1.17
CA CYS A 59 -4.29 -2.29 -1.27
C CYS A 59 -2.84 -1.90 -0.99
N ILE A 60 -2.20 -1.17 -1.90
CA ILE A 60 -0.79 -0.82 -1.78
C ILE A 60 -0.66 0.41 -0.88
N LYS A 61 0.06 0.28 0.23
CA LYS A 61 0.27 1.36 1.18
C LYS A 61 1.60 2.04 0.92
N VAL A 62 1.57 3.36 0.71
CA VAL A 62 2.74 4.18 0.39
C VAL A 62 2.84 5.37 1.34
N PRO A 63 4.04 5.85 1.70
CA PRO A 63 4.18 7.00 2.58
C PRO A 63 3.83 8.31 1.86
N LEU A 64 3.34 9.30 2.59
CA LEU A 64 3.04 10.63 2.05
C LEU A 64 4.33 11.46 1.83
N THR A 65 5.04 11.10 0.78
CA THR A 65 6.22 11.80 0.25
C THR A 65 5.99 12.19 -1.21
N LEU A 66 6.85 13.01 -1.80
CA LEU A 66 6.74 13.34 -3.22
C LEU A 66 6.77 12.08 -4.11
N ASP A 67 7.67 11.14 -3.81
CA ASP A 67 7.78 9.89 -4.56
C ASP A 67 6.63 8.92 -4.25
N GLY A 68 6.12 8.91 -3.02
CA GLY A 68 4.90 8.16 -2.68
C GLY A 68 3.65 8.69 -3.39
N LEU A 69 3.53 10.02 -3.56
CA LEU A 69 2.44 10.62 -4.35
C LEU A 69 2.55 10.30 -5.85
N LYS A 70 3.77 10.28 -6.40
CA LYS A 70 4.00 9.80 -7.78
C LYS A 70 3.61 8.33 -7.91
N ALA A 71 4.08 7.48 -7.00
CA ALA A 71 3.75 6.06 -6.99
C ALA A 71 2.25 5.83 -6.87
N CYS A 72 1.57 6.55 -5.98
CA CYS A 72 0.11 6.53 -5.85
C CYS A 72 -0.56 6.79 -7.20
N LYS A 73 -0.21 7.87 -7.89
CA LYS A 73 -0.79 8.19 -9.20
C LYS A 73 -0.57 7.04 -10.19
N THR A 74 0.67 6.59 -10.37
CA THR A 74 1.02 5.51 -11.31
C THR A 74 0.27 4.21 -11.00
N ILE A 75 0.24 3.78 -9.74
CA ILE A 75 -0.47 2.56 -9.32
C ILE A 75 -1.97 2.66 -9.62
N ARG A 76 -2.58 3.82 -9.37
CA ARG A 76 -4.02 4.03 -9.63
C ARG A 76 -4.34 4.06 -11.12
N THR A 77 -3.52 4.72 -11.93
CA THR A 77 -3.81 4.92 -13.36
C THR A 77 -3.33 3.80 -14.27
N GLU A 78 -2.19 3.18 -13.96
CA GLU A 78 -1.54 2.19 -14.83
C GLU A 78 -1.76 0.76 -14.34
N MET A 79 -1.72 0.52 -13.02
CA MET A 79 -1.91 -0.82 -12.44
C MET A 79 -3.36 -1.12 -12.05
N ASN A 80 -4.21 -0.09 -11.98
CA ASN A 80 -5.60 -0.18 -11.50
C ASN A 80 -5.73 -0.88 -10.13
N ARG A 81 -4.83 -0.58 -9.18
CA ARG A 81 -4.83 -1.14 -7.82
C ARG A 81 -5.21 -0.08 -6.79
N MET A 82 -5.83 -0.46 -5.68
CA MET A 82 -6.12 0.47 -4.58
C MET A 82 -4.83 0.96 -3.92
N VAL A 83 -4.81 2.21 -3.46
CA VAL A 83 -3.67 2.81 -2.76
C VAL A 83 -4.11 3.45 -1.44
N ASN A 84 -3.37 3.19 -0.36
CA ASN A 84 -3.51 3.84 0.94
C ASN A 84 -2.29 4.74 1.17
N VAL A 85 -2.47 6.06 1.18
CA VAL A 85 -1.38 7.00 1.45
C VAL A 85 -1.28 7.24 2.96
N THR A 86 -0.26 6.65 3.59
CA THR A 86 -0.07 6.66 5.05
C THR A 86 0.81 7.83 5.51
N LEU A 87 0.93 8.00 6.83
CA LEU A 87 1.77 9.03 7.47
C LEU A 87 1.32 10.47 7.10
N CYS A 88 0.01 10.66 6.99
CA CYS A 88 -0.62 11.96 6.79
C CYS A 88 -0.96 12.61 8.14
N PHE A 89 -0.43 13.80 8.40
CA PHE A 89 -0.57 14.51 9.68
C PHE A 89 -1.16 15.92 9.54
N SER A 90 -1.59 16.31 8.33
CA SER A 90 -2.25 17.59 8.08
C SER A 90 -3.28 17.50 6.96
N ALA A 91 -4.25 18.42 6.94
CA ALA A 91 -5.28 18.45 5.90
C ALA A 91 -4.72 18.72 4.50
N ASN A 92 -3.66 19.54 4.39
CA ASN A 92 -3.02 19.82 3.10
C ASN A 92 -2.32 18.59 2.53
N GLN A 93 -1.71 17.76 3.39
CA GLN A 93 -1.16 16.47 2.98
C GLN A 93 -2.28 15.54 2.46
N ALA A 94 -3.39 15.43 3.18
CA ALA A 94 -4.54 14.63 2.75
C ALA A 94 -5.11 15.10 1.40
N LEU A 95 -5.17 16.41 1.18
CA LEU A 95 -5.59 17.00 -0.10
C LEU A 95 -4.66 16.57 -1.25
N LEU A 96 -3.34 16.55 -1.02
CA LEU A 96 -2.38 16.07 -2.03
C LEU A 96 -2.56 14.58 -2.35
N ALA A 97 -2.77 13.74 -1.33
CA ALA A 97 -3.05 12.32 -1.52
C ALA A 97 -4.33 12.09 -2.33
N ALA A 98 -5.41 12.80 -1.99
CA ALA A 98 -6.68 12.75 -2.72
C ALA A 98 -6.51 13.18 -4.18
N LYS A 99 -5.77 14.27 -4.45
CA LYS A 99 -5.48 14.73 -5.83
C LYS A 99 -4.58 13.77 -6.61
N ALA A 100 -3.75 12.97 -5.94
CA ALA A 100 -2.97 11.90 -6.56
C ALA A 100 -3.79 10.62 -6.85
N GLY A 101 -5.05 10.57 -6.42
CA GLY A 101 -5.97 9.46 -6.71
C GLY A 101 -6.00 8.36 -5.65
N ALA A 102 -5.48 8.63 -4.45
CA ALA A 102 -5.48 7.68 -3.34
C ALA A 102 -6.89 7.11 -3.10
N SER A 103 -6.96 5.81 -2.80
CA SER A 103 -8.21 5.16 -2.37
C SER A 103 -8.48 5.43 -0.90
N PHE A 104 -7.41 5.55 -0.10
CA PHE A 104 -7.41 5.84 1.33
C PHE A 104 -6.28 6.80 1.68
#